data_AF-A0A7Y6NFU6-F1
#
_entry.id   AF-A0A7Y6NFU6-F1
#
_cell.length_a   1.000
_cell.length_b   1.000
_cell.length_c   1.000
_cell.angle_alpha   90.00
_cell.angle_beta   90.00
_cell.angle_gamma   90.00
#
_symmetry.space_group_name_H-M   'P 1'
#
loop_
_entity.id
_entity.type
_entity.pdbx_description
1 polymer ?
#
loop_
_entity_poly.entity_id
_entity_poly.type
_entity_poly.pdbx_seq_one_letter_code
_entity_poly.pdbx_strand_id
1 'polypeptide(L)' 'MEWIKCSDRYPEVGQEVLIRIPVCEKFNIENARYSGYEQFIGAWCSIRGKGHSYTVTHWMPLPEPPAE' A
#
# COMPACT_ATOMS: atom_id res chain seq x y z
N MET A 1 3.92 11.60 10.77
CA MET A 1 4.28 10.36 10.04
C MET A 1 4.56 10.74 8.60
N GLU A 2 5.54 10.12 7.96
CA GLU A 2 5.97 10.45 6.59
C GLU A 2 5.78 9.26 5.65
N TRP A 3 5.61 9.57 4.36
CA TRP A 3 5.54 8.58 3.29
C TRP A 3 6.94 8.05 2.95
N ILE A 4 7.06 6.74 2.83
CA ILE A 4 8.29 6.01 2.53
C ILE A 4 8.16 5.40 1.14
N LYS A 5 9.15 5.62 0.26
CA LYS A 5 9.19 4.96 -1.05
C LYS A 5 9.43 3.47 -0.88
N CYS A 6 8.69 2.64 -1.61
CA CYS A 6 8.91 1.19 -1.61
C CYS A 6 10.32 0.80 -2.06
N SER A 7 10.93 1.59 -2.96
CA SER A 7 12.33 1.43 -3.39
C SER A 7 13.35 1.61 -2.27
N ASP A 8 13.00 2.37 -1.24
CA ASP A 8 13.92 2.68 -0.14
C ASP A 8 13.78 1.62 0.95
N ARG A 9 12.54 1.23 1.28
CA ARG A 9 12.24 0.22 2.29
C ARG A 9 10.81 -0.28 2.17
N TYR A 10 10.59 -1.58 2.39
CA TYR A 10 9.27 -2.18 2.55
C TYR A 10 8.82 -2.23 4.02
N PRO A 11 7.50 -2.34 4.29
CA PRO A 11 6.98 -2.63 5.63
C PRO A 11 7.42 -4.02 6.13
N GLU A 12 7.12 -4.32 7.39
CA GLU A 12 7.27 -5.68 7.91
C GLU A 12 6.16 -6.60 7.37
N VAL A 13 6.47 -7.88 7.19
CA VAL A 13 5.47 -8.86 6.74
C VAL A 13 4.35 -8.96 7.78
N GLY A 14 3.11 -8.79 7.31
CA GLY A 14 1.92 -8.74 8.15
C GLY A 14 1.54 -7.34 8.63
N GLN A 15 2.37 -6.32 8.42
CA GLN A 15 2.09 -4.96 8.85
C GLN A 15 0.97 -4.32 8.00
N GLU A 16 0.01 -3.70 8.69
CA GLU A 16 -1.02 -2.86 8.07
C GLU A 16 -0.50 -1.43 7.89
N VAL A 17 -0.72 -0.90 6.70
CA VAL A 17 -0.18 0.38 6.25
C VAL A 17 -1.19 1.11 5.38
N LEU A 18 -0.98 2.41 5.17
CA LEU A 18 -1.54 3.11 4.02
C LEU A 18 -0.58 2.98 2.84
N ILE A 19 -1.11 2.76 1.65
CA ILE A 19 -0.37 2.65 0.40
C ILE A 19 -0.78 3.72 -0.59
N ARG A 20 0.17 4.18 -1.42
CA ARG A 20 -0.08 5.10 -2.54
C ARG A 20 0.16 4.38 -3.86
N ILE A 21 -0.89 4.33 -4.67
CA ILE A 21 -0.94 3.59 -5.93
C ILE A 21 -1.17 4.59 -7.08
N PRO A 22 -0.31 4.65 -8.10
CA PRO A 22 -0.57 5.43 -9.31
C PRO A 22 -1.69 4.78 -10.12
N VAL A 23 -2.71 5.58 -10.49
CA VAL A 23 -3.85 5.14 -11.32
C VAL A 23 -4.08 6.21 -12.39
N CYS A 24 -3.78 5.87 -13.65
CA CYS A 24 -3.77 6.81 -14.78
C CYS A 24 -2.92 8.06 -14.44
N GLU A 25 -3.48 9.27 -14.59
CA GLU A 25 -2.80 10.54 -14.28
C GLU A 25 -2.94 10.97 -12.81
N LYS A 26 -3.50 10.11 -11.94
CA LYS A 26 -3.76 10.38 -10.52
C LYS A 26 -3.15 9.29 -9.63
N PHE A 27 -3.54 9.29 -8.36
CA PHE A 27 -3.21 8.25 -7.41
C PHE A 27 -4.38 7.96 -6.48
N ASN A 28 -4.42 6.73 -5.97
CA ASN A 28 -5.29 6.31 -4.88
C ASN A 28 -4.46 6.11 -3.61
N ILE A 29 -5.09 6.35 -2.46
CA ILE A 29 -4.58 5.97 -1.15
C ILE A 29 -5.53 4.94 -0.55
N GLU A 30 -4.99 3.81 -0.11
CA GLU A 30 -5.78 2.69 0.43
C GLU A 30 -5.08 2.07 1.65
N ASN A 31 -5.83 1.39 2.51
CA ASN A 31 -5.26 0.50 3.51
C ASN A 31 -4.90 -0.85 2.88
N ALA A 32 -3.74 -1.40 3.25
CA ALA A 32 -3.30 -2.71 2.82
C ALA A 32 -2.42 -3.38 3.88
N ARG A 33 -2.26 -4.70 3.75
CA ARG A 33 -1.30 -5.48 4.53
C ARG A 33 -0.15 -5.93 3.65
N TYR A 34 1.09 -5.73 4.09
CA TYR A 34 2.27 -6.21 3.36
C TYR A 34 2.43 -7.73 3.55
N SER A 35 2.51 -8.49 2.46
CA SER A 35 2.66 -9.95 2.51
C SER A 35 4.09 -10.44 2.20
N GLY A 36 5.04 -9.52 2.01
CA GLY A 36 6.38 -9.86 1.52
C GLY A 36 6.45 -9.90 -0.02
N TYR A 37 7.66 -10.04 -0.54
CA TYR A 37 7.93 -10.12 -2.00
C TYR A 37 7.27 -9.00 -2.80
N GLU A 38 7.33 -7.77 -2.26
CA GLU A 38 6.75 -6.56 -2.87
C GLU A 38 5.21 -6.60 -3.03
N GLN A 39 4.53 -7.55 -2.38
CA GLN A 39 3.08 -7.73 -2.48
C GLN A 39 2.35 -7.07 -1.31
N PHE A 40 1.29 -6.35 -1.67
CA PHE A 40 0.33 -5.76 -0.74
C PHE A 40 -1.05 -6.38 -1.01
N ILE A 41 -1.71 -6.86 0.05
CA ILE A 41 -2.99 -7.55 -0.03
C ILE A 41 -4.07 -6.79 0.75
N GLY A 42 -5.34 -7.02 0.41
CA GLY A 42 -6.49 -6.38 1.09
C GLY A 42 -6.90 -5.03 0.50
N ALA A 43 -6.10 -4.46 -0.40
CA ALA A 43 -6.46 -3.28 -1.20
C ALA A 43 -7.19 -3.67 -2.49
N TRP A 44 -7.95 -2.75 -3.08
CA TRP A 44 -8.63 -2.97 -4.36
C TRP A 44 -7.63 -3.30 -5.49
N CYS A 45 -6.43 -2.74 -5.44
CA CYS A 45 -5.37 -3.05 -6.40
C CYS A 45 -4.82 -4.49 -6.31
N SER A 46 -5.18 -5.23 -5.26
CA SER A 46 -4.70 -6.60 -5.01
C SER A 46 -5.48 -7.67 -5.79
N ILE A 47 -6.39 -7.30 -6.70
CA ILE A 47 -7.18 -8.23 -7.52
C ILE A 47 -6.26 -9.07 -8.42
N ARG A 48 -5.84 -10.22 -7.87
CA ARG A 48 -5.39 -11.40 -8.60
C ARG A 48 -6.52 -11.83 -9.52
N GLY A 49 -6.30 -11.77 -10.83
CA GLY A 49 -7.26 -12.36 -11.77
C GLY A 49 -6.93 -12.18 -13.24
N LYS A 50 -6.80 -10.94 -13.74
CA LYS A 50 -6.73 -10.70 -15.20
C LYS A 50 -6.01 -9.40 -15.62
N GLY A 51 -5.15 -8.83 -14.77
CA GLY A 51 -4.41 -7.62 -15.08
C GLY A 51 -3.24 -7.46 -14.12
N HIS A 52 -2.16 -6.83 -14.57
CA HIS A 52 -1.00 -6.50 -13.74
C HIS A 52 -1.48 -5.81 -12.46
N SER A 53 -1.06 -6.29 -11.30
CA SER A 53 -1.30 -5.61 -10.03
C SER A 53 -0.72 -4.20 -10.11
N TYR A 54 -1.47 -3.18 -9.68
CA TYR A 54 -0.92 -1.83 -9.64
C TYR A 54 0.29 -1.81 -8.69
N THR A 55 1.39 -1.20 -9.16
CA THR A 55 2.61 -1.10 -8.37
C THR A 55 2.45 -0.06 -7.28
N VAL A 56 2.54 -0.49 -6.01
CA VAL A 56 2.60 0.43 -4.88
C VAL A 56 3.91 1.20 -4.91
N THR A 57 3.83 2.53 -4.83
CA THR A 57 5.03 3.40 -4.93
C THR A 57 5.52 3.86 -3.57
N HIS A 58 4.59 4.14 -2.66
CA HIS A 58 4.90 4.63 -1.32
C HIS A 58 3.95 4.00 -0.32
N TRP A 59 4.39 3.95 0.94
CA TRP A 59 3.58 3.53 2.06
C TRP A 59 3.86 4.40 3.29
N MET A 60 2.98 4.35 4.28
CA MET A 60 3.23 4.88 5.61
C MET A 60 2.51 4.00 6.65
N PRO A 61 2.95 3.98 7.92
CA PRO A 61 2.21 3.30 8.98
C PRO A 61 0.74 3.74 9.00
N LEU A 62 -0.17 2.80 9.24
CA LEU A 62 -1.58 3.12 9.41
C LEU A 62 -1.73 4.03 10.64
N PRO A 63 -2.26 5.26 10.50
CA PRO A 63 -2.47 6.13 11.64
C PRO A 63 -3.63 5.61 12.49
N GLU A 64 -3.53 5.80 13.80
CA GLU A 64 -4.66 5.59 14.70
C GLU A 64 -5.82 6.54 14.33
N PRO A 65 -7.07 6.08 14.38
CA PRO A 65 -8.21 6.98 14.21
C PRO A 65 -8.20 8.07 15.29
N PRO A 66 -8.72 9.28 14.99
CA PRO A 66 -8.91 10.27 16.03
C PRO A 66 -9.86 9.72 17.10
N ALA A 67 -9.62 10.09 18.36
CA ALA A 67 -10.59 9.86 19.42
C ALA A 67 -11.90 10.62 19.10
N GLU A 68 -13.03 10.01 19.46
CA GLU A 68 -14.36 10.63 19.32
C GLU A 68 -14.52 11.91 20.16
#